data_AF-F3C5Y5-F1
#
_entry.id   AF-F3C5Y5-F1
#
_cell.length_a   1.000
_cell.length_b   1.000
_cell.length_c   1.000
_cell.angle_alpha   90.00
_cell.angle_beta   90.00
_cell.angle_gamma   90.00
#
_symmetry.space_group_name_H-M   'P 1'
#
loop_
_entity.id
_entity.type
_entity.pdbx_description
1 polymer ?
#
loop_
_entity_poly.entity_id
_entity_poly.type
_entity_poly.pdbx_seq_one_letter_code
_entity_poly.pdbx_strand_id
1 'polypeptide(L)'
;MGSLYNSCNIPPWSLPANKTQSGFLTRSIKGHASNANFFRFEDKPGAEQVSLHAERNLDTDIEVDESHAVGGDRTITVKGKHSETIKLETSIAVEEGSYFVTVDKGEVKIKSAESITLEVGASKLIMNKDGTITISGVMVNVEGATKINLNKDK
;
A
#
# COMPACT_ATOMS: atom_id res chain seq x y z
N MET A 1 -32.15 30.47 3.19
CA MET A 1 -31.50 30.47 1.86
C MET A 1 -31.26 29.03 1.46
N GLY A 2 -31.57 28.65 0.21
CA GLY A 2 -31.37 27.30 -0.31
C GLY A 2 -31.12 27.33 -1.82
N SER A 3 -30.54 26.26 -2.36
CA SER A 3 -30.30 26.10 -3.79
C SER A 3 -31.12 24.93 -4.34
N LEU A 4 -31.57 25.05 -5.59
CA LEU A 4 -32.27 23.99 -6.32
C LEU A 4 -31.56 23.74 -7.65
N TYR A 5 -31.56 22.49 -8.09
CA TYR A 5 -31.14 22.14 -9.44
C TYR A 5 -32.21 22.59 -10.45
N ASN A 6 -31.77 22.93 -11.66
CA ASN A 6 -32.63 23.33 -12.77
C ASN A 6 -31.94 23.00 -14.10
N SER A 7 -32.51 23.42 -15.23
CA SER A 7 -31.98 23.12 -16.56
C SER A 7 -30.56 23.65 -16.82
N CYS A 8 -30.17 24.75 -16.17
CA CYS A 8 -28.83 25.34 -16.30
C CYS A 8 -27.87 24.84 -15.21
N ASN A 9 -28.40 24.54 -14.02
CA ASN A 9 -27.67 23.95 -12.90
C ASN A 9 -28.17 22.53 -12.68
N ILE A 10 -27.73 21.61 -13.55
CA ILE A 10 -28.13 20.20 -13.49
C ILE A 10 -27.53 19.50 -12.26
N PRO A 11 -28.17 18.43 -11.75
CA PRO A 11 -27.59 17.61 -10.69
C PRO A 11 -26.20 17.07 -11.07
N PRO A 12 -25.30 16.85 -10.08
CA PRO A 12 -23.93 16.38 -10.32
C PRO A 12 -23.87 15.00 -10.99
N TRP A 13 -24.87 14.15 -10.76
CA TRP A 13 -25.04 12.87 -11.45
C TRP A 13 -26.27 12.91 -12.34
N SER A 14 -26.14 12.42 -13.58
CA SER A 14 -27.22 12.50 -14.56
C SER A 14 -28.42 11.65 -14.15
N LEU A 15 -29.60 12.27 -14.18
CA LEU A 15 -30.87 11.62 -13.89
C LEU A 15 -31.63 11.30 -15.20
N PRO A 16 -32.43 10.22 -15.24
CA PRO A 16 -32.73 9.29 -14.14
C PRO A 16 -31.72 8.13 -13.98
N ALA A 17 -30.71 8.05 -14.84
CA ALA A 17 -29.80 6.90 -14.90
C ALA A 17 -29.05 6.62 -13.59
N ASN A 18 -28.61 7.67 -12.88
CA ASN A 18 -27.85 7.58 -11.63
C ASN A 18 -28.71 7.91 -10.40
N LYS A 19 -30.00 7.52 -10.41
CA LYS A 19 -30.93 7.82 -9.30
C LYS A 19 -30.55 7.21 -7.94
N THR A 20 -29.64 6.25 -7.93
CA THR A 20 -29.09 5.59 -6.73
C THR A 20 -27.77 6.20 -6.26
N GLN A 21 -27.26 7.23 -6.94
CA GLN A 21 -26.05 7.94 -6.54
C GLN A 21 -26.37 9.19 -5.71
N SER A 22 -25.58 9.40 -4.67
CA SER A 22 -25.69 10.57 -3.79
C SER A 22 -24.31 11.02 -3.28
N GLY A 23 -24.24 12.21 -2.66
CA GLY A 23 -23.02 12.71 -2.01
C GLY A 23 -22.71 14.18 -2.29
N PHE A 24 -21.43 14.51 -2.30
CA PHE A 24 -20.92 15.87 -2.50
C PHE A 24 -19.97 15.92 -3.68
N LEU A 25 -20.18 16.89 -4.59
CA LEU A 25 -19.27 17.20 -5.68
C LEU A 25 -18.97 18.69 -5.66
N THR A 26 -17.69 19.03 -5.62
CA THR A 26 -17.19 20.40 -5.71
C THR A 26 -16.39 20.58 -6.99
N ARG A 27 -16.22 21.82 -7.43
CA ARG A 27 -15.43 22.16 -8.62
C ARG A 27 -14.41 23.22 -8.26
N SER A 28 -13.19 23.07 -8.79
CA SER A 28 -12.18 24.11 -8.72
C SER A 28 -12.73 25.42 -9.30
N ILE A 29 -12.43 26.54 -8.64
CA ILE A 29 -12.85 27.86 -9.11
C ILE A 29 -12.25 28.10 -10.50
N LYS A 30 -13.10 28.44 -11.48
CA LYS A 30 -12.75 28.58 -12.91
C LYS A 30 -12.23 27.29 -13.58
N GLY A 31 -12.40 26.13 -12.94
CA GLY A 31 -12.08 24.82 -13.50
C GLY A 31 -13.19 24.27 -14.40
N HIS A 32 -12.89 23.18 -15.09
CA HIS A 32 -13.85 22.44 -15.90
C HIS A 32 -14.40 21.23 -15.13
N ALA A 33 -15.22 20.39 -15.79
CA ALA A 33 -15.88 19.26 -15.14
C ALA A 33 -14.91 18.23 -14.54
N SER A 34 -13.73 18.09 -15.12
CA SER A 34 -12.70 17.18 -14.63
C SER A 34 -11.98 17.68 -13.38
N ASN A 35 -12.02 18.99 -13.07
CA ASN A 35 -11.34 19.56 -11.91
C ASN A 35 -12.27 19.55 -10.69
N ALA A 36 -12.50 18.38 -10.13
CA ALA A 36 -13.52 18.17 -9.11
C ALA A 36 -12.96 17.40 -7.91
N ASN A 37 -13.48 17.69 -6.72
CA ASN A 37 -13.35 16.78 -5.58
C ASN A 37 -14.74 16.19 -5.32
N PHE A 38 -14.82 14.91 -5.01
CA PHE A 38 -16.10 14.30 -4.67
C PHE A 38 -15.99 13.23 -3.58
N PHE A 39 -17.08 13.12 -2.85
CA PHE A 39 -17.37 11.99 -1.98
C PHE A 39 -18.75 11.47 -2.36
N ARG A 40 -18.81 10.28 -2.96
CA ARG A 40 -20.00 9.71 -3.59
C ARG A 40 -20.35 8.35 -2.99
N PHE A 41 -21.64 8.14 -2.79
CA PHE A 41 -22.27 6.87 -2.47
C PHE A 41 -23.06 6.37 -3.68
N GLU A 42 -22.96 5.07 -3.97
CA GLU A 42 -23.78 4.34 -4.92
C GLU A 42 -24.51 3.23 -4.15
N ASP A 43 -25.84 3.30 -4.12
CA ASP A 43 -26.71 2.38 -3.39
C ASP A 43 -27.46 1.41 -4.32
N LYS A 44 -26.91 1.17 -5.52
CA LYS A 44 -27.45 0.16 -6.43
C LYS A 44 -27.16 -1.24 -5.88
N PRO A 45 -28.19 -2.09 -5.66
CA PRO A 45 -28.00 -3.42 -5.11
C PRO A 45 -27.00 -4.27 -5.90
N GLY A 46 -26.00 -4.82 -5.22
CA GLY A 46 -24.94 -5.65 -5.81
C GLY A 46 -23.86 -4.88 -6.59
N ALA A 47 -23.91 -3.55 -6.55
CA ALA A 47 -22.93 -2.65 -7.17
C ALA A 47 -22.62 -1.46 -6.24
N GLU A 48 -22.77 -1.65 -4.93
CA GLU A 48 -22.60 -0.62 -3.93
C GLU A 48 -21.17 -0.11 -3.93
N GLN A 49 -21.01 1.21 -3.81
CA GLN A 49 -19.68 1.82 -3.80
C GLN A 49 -19.66 3.11 -3.01
N VAL A 50 -18.60 3.27 -2.22
CA VAL A 50 -18.17 4.56 -1.71
C VAL A 50 -16.93 5.00 -2.49
N SER A 51 -16.95 6.22 -3.03
CA SER A 51 -15.83 6.75 -3.81
C SER A 51 -15.42 8.13 -3.29
N LEU A 52 -14.16 8.24 -2.88
CA LEU A 52 -13.51 9.48 -2.49
C LEU A 52 -12.48 9.84 -3.56
N HIS A 53 -12.59 11.06 -4.08
CA HIS A 53 -11.67 11.59 -5.08
C HIS A 53 -11.22 12.98 -4.68
N ALA A 54 -9.90 13.16 -4.60
CA ALA A 54 -9.25 14.44 -4.42
C ALA A 54 -8.55 14.82 -5.73
N GLU A 55 -8.83 16.02 -6.25
CA GLU A 55 -8.25 16.53 -7.49
C GLU A 55 -6.72 16.73 -7.39
N ARG A 56 -6.23 17.05 -6.19
CA ARG A 56 -4.80 17.38 -5.98
C ARG A 56 -4.18 16.62 -4.82
N ASN A 57 -4.50 17.04 -3.59
CA ASN A 57 -3.96 16.45 -2.37
C ASN A 57 -5.12 15.85 -1.57
N LEU A 58 -4.89 14.67 -1.00
CA LEU A 58 -5.71 14.12 0.08
C LEU A 58 -4.80 13.98 1.29
N ASP A 59 -5.01 14.82 2.28
CA ASP A 59 -4.35 14.72 3.58
C ASP A 59 -5.32 14.05 4.56
N THR A 60 -4.86 13.05 5.29
CA THR A 60 -5.64 12.35 6.32
C THR A 60 -4.86 12.41 7.63
N ASP A 61 -5.52 12.87 8.68
CA ASP A 61 -4.93 13.05 10.01
C ASP A 61 -5.81 12.36 11.05
N ILE A 62 -5.22 11.46 11.83
CA ILE A 62 -5.92 10.64 12.83
C ILE A 62 -5.13 10.78 14.14
N GLU A 63 -5.76 11.38 15.14
CA GLU A 63 -5.10 11.74 16.41
C GLU A 63 -4.91 10.55 17.38
N VAL A 64 -5.61 9.44 17.14
CA VAL A 64 -5.61 8.29 18.05
C VAL A 64 -5.42 6.99 17.27
N ASP A 65 -6.52 6.35 16.85
CA ASP A 65 -6.50 5.03 16.23
C ASP A 65 -7.20 5.04 14.87
N GLU A 66 -6.55 4.44 13.86
CA GLU A 66 -7.17 4.09 12.59
C GLU A 66 -7.33 2.56 12.53
N SER A 67 -8.50 2.09 12.15
CA SER A 67 -8.74 0.67 11.85
C SER A 67 -9.27 0.52 10.43
N HIS A 68 -8.77 -0.49 9.72
CA HIS A 68 -9.15 -0.74 8.34
C HIS A 68 -9.28 -2.24 8.08
N ALA A 69 -10.49 -2.67 7.72
CA ALA A 69 -10.80 -4.05 7.39
C ALA A 69 -11.37 -4.14 5.97
N VAL A 70 -10.81 -5.04 5.16
CA VAL A 70 -11.25 -5.28 3.78
C VAL A 70 -11.68 -6.74 3.68
N GLY A 71 -12.95 -6.98 3.35
CA GLY A 71 -13.51 -8.34 3.24
C GLY A 71 -13.19 -9.05 1.92
N GLY A 72 -12.72 -8.31 0.91
CA GLY A 72 -12.25 -8.83 -0.37
C GLY A 72 -10.80 -8.39 -0.61
N ASP A 73 -10.52 -7.90 -1.82
CA ASP A 73 -9.15 -7.53 -2.22
C ASP A 73 -8.82 -6.05 -1.94
N ARG A 74 -7.55 -5.79 -1.60
CA ARG A 74 -6.98 -4.44 -1.51
C ARG A 74 -5.87 -4.26 -2.55
N THR A 75 -5.99 -3.24 -3.39
CA THR A 75 -4.94 -2.85 -4.35
C THR A 75 -4.49 -1.42 -4.08
N ILE A 76 -3.18 -1.19 -4.02
CA ILE A 76 -2.57 0.14 -3.87
C ILE A 76 -1.68 0.40 -5.09
N THR A 77 -1.82 1.57 -5.72
CA THR A 77 -0.96 2.00 -6.82
C THR A 77 -0.40 3.38 -6.53
N VAL A 78 0.91 3.46 -6.34
CA VAL A 78 1.64 4.72 -6.14
C VAL A 78 2.55 4.94 -7.33
N LYS A 79 2.28 5.99 -8.11
CA LYS A 79 3.11 6.34 -9.30
C LYS A 79 4.41 7.04 -8.93
N GLY A 80 4.45 7.66 -7.75
CA GLY A 80 5.62 8.36 -7.22
C GLY A 80 6.30 7.53 -6.12
N LYS A 81 6.73 8.21 -5.06
CA LYS A 81 7.36 7.59 -3.91
C LYS A 81 6.32 7.18 -2.86
N HIS A 82 6.47 5.97 -2.33
CA HIS A 82 5.83 5.54 -1.09
C HIS A 82 6.82 5.65 0.07
N SER A 83 6.38 6.13 1.23
CA SER A 83 7.22 6.25 2.42
C SER A 83 6.37 6.08 3.66
N GLU A 84 6.82 5.21 4.56
CA GLU A 84 6.19 4.99 5.87
C GLU A 84 7.23 5.20 6.95
N THR A 85 6.81 5.77 8.09
CA THR A 85 7.63 5.87 9.30
C THR A 85 6.83 5.32 10.45
N ILE A 86 7.28 4.19 11.00
CA ILE A 86 6.68 3.54 12.16
C ILE A 86 7.66 3.68 13.33
N LYS A 87 7.22 4.27 14.45
CA LYS A 87 8.09 4.55 15.60
C LYS A 87 8.37 3.33 16.47
N LEU A 88 7.43 2.39 16.50
CA LEU A 88 7.50 1.18 17.31
C LEU A 88 7.55 -0.04 16.39
N GLU A 89 6.53 -0.89 16.44
CA GLU A 89 6.50 -2.16 15.75
C GLU A 89 5.65 -2.10 14.47
N THR A 90 6.09 -2.84 13.45
CA THR A 90 5.28 -3.22 12.29
C THR A 90 5.34 -4.73 12.14
N SER A 91 4.21 -5.35 11.82
CA SER A 91 4.09 -6.79 11.61
C SER A 91 3.24 -7.06 10.38
N ILE A 92 3.73 -7.95 9.52
CA ILE A 92 3.04 -8.38 8.29
C ILE A 92 3.00 -9.90 8.34
N ALA A 93 1.79 -10.47 8.32
CA ALA A 93 1.55 -11.90 8.26
C ALA A 93 0.80 -12.25 6.97
N VAL A 94 1.33 -13.21 6.22
CA VAL A 94 0.65 -13.83 5.07
C VAL A 94 0.38 -15.28 5.47
N GLU A 95 -0.86 -15.58 5.84
CA GLU A 95 -1.24 -16.91 6.36
C GLU A 95 -1.30 -17.96 5.26
N GLU A 96 -1.73 -17.55 4.05
CA GLU A 96 -1.83 -18.41 2.88
C GLU A 96 -1.22 -17.72 1.65
N GLY A 97 -0.62 -18.51 0.76
CA GLY A 97 -0.01 -18.01 -0.48
C GLY A 97 1.46 -17.62 -0.31
N SER A 98 1.86 -16.52 -0.94
CA SER A 98 3.27 -16.12 -1.11
C SER A 98 3.48 -14.64 -0.82
N TYR A 99 4.64 -14.31 -0.25
CA TYR A 99 5.12 -12.95 -0.08
C TYR A 99 6.25 -12.65 -1.09
N PHE A 100 6.07 -11.63 -1.92
CA PHE A 100 7.03 -11.26 -2.96
C PHE A 100 7.60 -9.86 -2.72
N VAL A 101 8.91 -9.71 -2.95
CA VAL A 101 9.58 -8.42 -3.05
C VAL A 101 10.30 -8.40 -4.39
N THR A 102 9.94 -7.47 -5.28
CA THR A 102 10.53 -7.33 -6.61
C THR A 102 11.02 -5.90 -6.81
N VAL A 103 12.26 -5.76 -7.24
CA VAL A 103 12.88 -4.48 -7.63
C VAL A 103 13.52 -4.68 -8.99
N ASP A 104 12.81 -4.27 -10.06
CA ASP A 104 13.30 -4.45 -11.44
C ASP A 104 14.56 -3.63 -11.73
N LYS A 105 14.71 -2.50 -11.02
CA LYS A 105 15.85 -1.58 -11.15
C LYS A 105 16.21 -1.02 -9.78
N GLY A 106 17.49 -1.09 -9.41
CA GLY A 106 18.00 -0.53 -8.15
C GLY A 106 18.46 -1.62 -7.17
N GLU A 107 18.26 -1.36 -5.87
CA GLU A 107 18.73 -2.23 -4.78
C GLU A 107 17.62 -2.53 -3.77
N VAL A 108 17.71 -3.70 -3.12
CA VAL A 108 17.01 -3.99 -1.87
C VAL A 108 18.01 -3.77 -0.73
N LYS A 109 17.71 -2.85 0.18
CA LYS A 109 18.55 -2.54 1.34
C LYS A 109 17.80 -2.84 2.62
N ILE A 110 18.35 -3.74 3.43
CA ILE A 110 17.86 -4.07 4.77
C ILE A 110 18.97 -3.71 5.76
N LYS A 111 18.65 -2.85 6.73
CA LYS A 111 19.57 -2.46 7.80
C LYS A 111 18.87 -2.66 9.13
N SER A 112 19.54 -3.34 10.05
CA SER A 112 19.08 -3.54 11.42
C SER A 112 20.18 -3.12 12.39
N ALA A 113 19.79 -2.61 13.56
CA ALA A 113 20.72 -2.29 14.64
C ALA A 113 21.10 -3.52 15.47
N GLU A 114 20.21 -4.53 15.52
CA GLU A 114 20.35 -5.68 16.42
C GLU A 114 20.64 -6.97 15.65
N SER A 115 19.71 -7.41 14.81
CA SER A 115 19.90 -8.58 13.96
C SER A 115 19.00 -8.58 12.72
N ILE A 116 19.38 -9.39 11.74
CA ILE A 116 18.54 -9.79 10.60
C ILE A 116 18.50 -11.32 10.59
N THR A 117 17.30 -11.91 10.60
CA THR A 117 17.09 -13.36 10.57
C THR A 117 16.19 -13.74 9.39
N LEU A 118 16.62 -14.72 8.60
CA LEU A 118 15.79 -15.43 7.63
C LEU A 118 15.69 -16.89 8.08
N GLU A 119 14.49 -17.41 8.26
CA GLU A 119 14.26 -18.74 8.84
C GLU A 119 13.20 -19.50 8.06
N VAL A 120 13.48 -20.79 7.81
CA VAL A 120 12.54 -21.74 7.20
C VAL A 120 12.73 -23.09 7.90
N GLY A 121 11.81 -23.43 8.80
CA GLY A 121 11.92 -24.64 9.62
C GLY A 121 13.27 -24.69 10.36
N ALA A 122 14.08 -25.72 10.11
CA ALA A 122 15.41 -25.88 10.73
C ALA A 122 16.52 -25.03 10.07
N SER A 123 16.26 -24.41 8.92
CA SER A 123 17.26 -23.62 8.19
C SER A 123 17.22 -22.15 8.59
N LYS A 124 18.39 -21.55 8.85
CA LYS A 124 18.51 -20.13 9.25
C LYS A 124 19.70 -19.43 8.58
N LEU A 125 19.50 -18.16 8.22
CA LEU A 125 20.55 -17.16 7.99
C LEU A 125 20.37 -16.04 9.02
N ILE A 126 21.38 -15.80 9.86
CA ILE A 126 21.34 -14.80 10.93
C ILE A 126 22.56 -13.89 10.81
N MET A 127 22.34 -12.57 10.79
CA MET A 127 23.38 -11.54 10.90
C MET A 127 23.17 -10.78 12.21
N ASN A 128 24.18 -10.73 13.07
CA ASN A 128 24.12 -10.11 14.39
C ASN A 128 24.92 -8.80 14.46
N LYS A 129 24.56 -7.91 15.39
CA LYS A 129 25.27 -6.64 15.62
C LYS A 129 26.75 -6.76 16.01
N ASP A 130 27.17 -7.91 16.53
CA ASP A 130 28.57 -8.20 16.87
C ASP A 130 29.43 -8.58 15.64
N GLY A 131 28.82 -8.63 14.45
CA GLY A 131 29.46 -8.98 13.19
C GLY A 131 29.45 -10.48 12.89
N THR A 132 28.90 -11.33 13.76
CA THR A 132 28.76 -12.76 13.47
C THR A 132 27.67 -13.00 12.43
N ILE A 133 27.94 -13.93 11.50
CA ILE A 133 26.99 -14.42 10.51
C ILE A 133 26.88 -15.94 10.67
N THR A 134 25.66 -16.43 10.87
CA THR A 134 25.37 -17.85 11.02
C THR A 134 24.51 -18.34 9.85
N ILE A 135 24.96 -19.40 9.19
CA ILE A 135 24.20 -20.15 8.18
C ILE A 135 24.07 -21.58 8.70
N SER A 136 22.84 -22.05 8.88
CA SER A 136 22.56 -23.37 9.47
C SER A 136 21.38 -24.04 8.79
N GLY A 137 21.35 -25.38 8.82
CA GLY A 137 20.31 -26.24 8.25
C GLY A 137 20.73 -27.71 8.33
N VAL A 138 19.86 -28.63 7.91
CA VAL A 138 20.15 -30.09 7.90
C VAL A 138 21.32 -30.41 6.97
N MET A 139 21.37 -29.76 5.81
CA MET A 139 22.44 -29.86 4.82
C MET A 139 22.66 -28.47 4.22
N VAL A 140 23.91 -28.02 4.15
CA VAL A 140 24.28 -26.74 3.56
C VAL A 140 25.25 -27.01 2.41
N ASN A 141 24.75 -26.98 1.18
CA ASN A 141 25.58 -27.10 -0.01
C ASN A 141 26.09 -25.71 -0.41
N VAL A 142 27.40 -25.59 -0.63
CA VAL A 142 28.04 -24.36 -1.13
C VAL A 142 28.75 -24.72 -2.42
N GLU A 143 28.15 -24.35 -3.55
CA GLU A 143 28.62 -24.71 -4.88
C GLU A 143 28.95 -23.44 -5.68
N GLY A 144 30.12 -23.40 -6.30
CA GLY A 144 30.57 -22.27 -7.11
C GLY A 144 31.04 -22.75 -8.47
N ALA A 145 30.45 -22.23 -9.54
CA ALA A 145 30.82 -22.60 -10.90
C ALA A 145 32.26 -22.21 -11.27
N THR A 146 32.76 -21.10 -10.72
CA THR A 146 34.12 -20.60 -11.01
C THR A 146 35.02 -20.62 -9.77
N LYS A 147 34.55 -20.14 -8.62
CA LYS A 147 35.34 -20.08 -7.38
C LYS A 147 34.46 -19.91 -6.16
N ILE A 148 34.83 -20.56 -5.06
CA ILE A 148 34.36 -20.24 -3.70
C ILE A 148 35.57 -19.67 -2.94
N ASN A 149 35.43 -18.51 -2.31
CA ASN A 149 36.46 -17.96 -1.44
C ASN A 149 35.92 -17.87 -0.02
N LEU A 150 36.60 -18.52 0.92
CA LEU A 150 36.38 -18.37 2.35
C LEU A 150 37.69 -17.82 2.92
N ASN A 151 37.63 -16.67 3.61
CA ASN A 151 38.81 -16.00 4.18
C ASN A 151 39.91 -15.65 3.15
N LYS A 152 39.55 -15.13 1.98
CA LYS A 152 40.46 -14.93 0.83
C LYS A 152 41.75 -14.14 1.12
N ASP A 153 41.71 -13.21 2.06
CA ASP A 153 42.78 -12.25 2.34
C ASP A 153 43.35 -12.41 3.77
N LYS A 154 43.12 -13.57 4.40
CA LYS A 154 43.81 -14.02 5.62
C LYS A 154 44.80 -15.12 5.30
#